data_AF-A0A843FKB3-F1
#
_entry.id   AF-A0A843FKB3-F1
#
_cell.length_a   1.000
_cell.length_b   1.000
_cell.length_c   1.000
_cell.angle_alpha   90.00
_cell.angle_beta   90.00
_cell.angle_gamma   90.00
#
_symmetry.space_group_name_H-M   'P 1'
#
loop_
_entity.id
_entity.type
_entity.pdbx_description
1 polymer ?
#
loop_
_entity_poly.entity_id
_entity_poly.type
_entity_poly.pdbx_seq_one_letter_code
_entity_poly.pdbx_strand_id
1 'polypeptide(L)'
;GRHTFTILLYSLITITIVTIPFTSFTQIANFVSLNPVLNIPFLLLHSLVSFALPYIFITISLNHMDAGTAVILSSGEPIAALAFGMIFYLEMPTILMVCGVIITIAALILLSRSSANEA
;
A
#
# COMPACT_ATOMS: atom_id res chain seq x y z
N GLY A 1 12.86 -7.41 15.86
CA GLY A 1 13.61 -8.47 15.16
C GLY A 1 12.72 -9.67 14.81
N ARG A 2 12.76 -10.76 15.59
CA ARG A 2 12.09 -12.04 15.24
C ARG A 2 10.56 -12.05 15.31
N HIS A 3 9.93 -11.10 16.01
CA HIS A 3 8.48 -11.04 16.14
C HIS A 3 7.78 -10.32 14.98
N THR A 4 8.43 -9.36 14.31
CA THR A 4 7.78 -8.50 13.30
C THR A 4 7.34 -9.29 12.06
N PHE A 5 8.18 -10.21 11.57
CA PHE A 5 7.84 -11.07 10.44
C PHE A 5 6.76 -12.09 10.78
N THR A 6 6.71 -12.56 12.02
CA THR A 6 5.66 -13.47 12.51
C THR A 6 4.32 -12.75 12.60
N ILE A 7 4.31 -11.49 13.04
CA ILE A 7 3.11 -10.63 13.04
C ILE A 7 2.63 -10.40 11.61
N LEU A 8 3.53 -10.13 10.67
CA LEU A 8 3.20 -10.02 9.25
C LEU A 8 2.55 -11.32 8.73
N LEU A 9 3.16 -12.47 9.00
CA LEU A 9 2.62 -13.77 8.59
C LEU A 9 1.21 -14.01 9.12
N TYR A 10 0.97 -13.80 10.42
CA TYR A 10 -0.35 -13.98 11.02
C TYR A 10 -1.37 -12.98 10.47
N SER A 11 -0.95 -11.74 10.21
CA SER A 11 -1.82 -10.72 9.61
C SER A 11 -2.24 -11.13 8.19
N LEU A 12 -1.30 -11.60 7.36
CA LEU A 12 -1.58 -12.05 6.00
C LEU A 12 -2.51 -13.28 5.98
N ILE A 13 -2.30 -14.25 6.86
CA ILE A 13 -3.18 -15.42 6.99
C ILE A 13 -4.59 -14.97 7.40
N THR A 14 -4.70 -14.09 8.39
CA THR A 14 -5.99 -13.60 8.88
C THR A 14 -6.73 -12.82 7.80
N ILE A 15 -6.04 -11.90 7.10
CA ILE A 15 -6.63 -11.14 5.98
C ILE A 15 -7.10 -12.10 4.88
N THR A 16 -6.32 -13.14 4.56
CA THR A 16 -6.71 -14.14 3.56
C THR A 16 -7.99 -14.85 3.96
N ILE A 17 -8.08 -15.36 5.20
CA ILE A 17 -9.28 -16.06 5.70
C ILE A 17 -10.51 -15.15 5.64
N VAL A 18 -10.36 -13.88 6.05
CA VAL A 18 -11.45 -12.91 6.07
C VAL A 18 -11.89 -12.50 4.66
N THR A 19 -10.98 -12.43 3.69
CA THR A 19 -11.26 -11.98 2.32
C THR A 19 -11.77 -13.09 1.39
N ILE A 20 -11.53 -14.37 1.72
CA ILE A 20 -12.07 -15.53 0.98
C ILE A 20 -13.59 -15.42 0.70
N PRO A 21 -14.47 -15.16 1.68
CA PRO A 21 -15.92 -15.07 1.40
C PRO A 21 -16.31 -13.90 0.49
N PHE A 22 -15.48 -12.87 0.40
CA PHE A 22 -15.70 -11.72 -0.50
C PHE A 22 -15.09 -11.93 -1.89
N THR A 23 -14.30 -12.99 -2.08
CA THR A 23 -13.58 -13.26 -3.32
C THR A 23 -14.49 -13.97 -4.33
N SER A 24 -14.68 -13.36 -5.51
CA SER A 24 -15.40 -14.01 -6.61
C SER A 24 -14.51 -14.99 -7.37
N PHE A 25 -14.46 -16.25 -6.90
CA PHE A 25 -13.70 -17.30 -7.56
C PHE A 25 -14.11 -17.54 -9.02
N THR A 26 -15.39 -17.30 -9.36
CA THR A 26 -15.89 -17.41 -10.73
C THR A 26 -15.21 -16.40 -11.67
N GLN A 27 -15.03 -15.15 -11.24
CA GLN A 27 -14.37 -14.13 -12.07
C GLN A 27 -12.89 -14.45 -12.28
N ILE A 28 -12.21 -14.92 -11.23
CA ILE A 28 -10.80 -15.34 -11.31
C ILE A 28 -10.67 -16.53 -12.29
N ALA A 29 -11.52 -17.54 -12.17
CA ALA A 29 -11.51 -18.70 -13.06
C ALA A 29 -11.76 -18.30 -14.53
N ASN A 30 -12.73 -17.42 -14.77
CA ASN A 30 -13.01 -16.91 -16.11
C ASN A 30 -11.80 -16.15 -16.68
N PHE A 31 -11.18 -15.26 -15.90
CA PHE A 31 -9.99 -14.52 -16.33
C PHE A 31 -8.81 -15.46 -16.63
N VAL A 32 -8.52 -16.42 -15.76
CA VAL A 32 -7.43 -17.40 -15.96
C VAL A 32 -7.70 -18.29 -17.18
N SER A 33 -8.96 -18.65 -17.43
CA SER A 33 -9.32 -19.53 -18.57
C SER A 33 -9.02 -18.93 -19.94
N LEU A 34 -8.98 -17.59 -20.05
CA LEU A 34 -8.67 -16.90 -21.32
C LEU A 34 -7.24 -17.16 -21.79
N ASN A 35 -6.25 -17.08 -20.88
CA ASN A 35 -4.84 -17.28 -21.18
C ASN A 35 -4.08 -17.68 -19.90
N PRO A 36 -4.10 -18.96 -19.47
CA PRO A 36 -3.59 -19.35 -18.16
C PRO A 36 -2.08 -19.09 -18.01
N VAL A 37 -1.31 -19.25 -19.08
CA VAL A 37 0.16 -19.06 -19.07
C VAL A 37 0.56 -17.61 -18.75
N LEU A 38 -0.22 -16.62 -19.18
CA LEU A 38 0.07 -15.20 -18.91
C LEU A 38 -0.70 -14.66 -17.71
N ASN A 39 -1.96 -15.09 -17.54
CA ASN A 39 -2.86 -14.50 -16.55
C ASN A 39 -2.54 -14.96 -15.12
N ILE A 40 -2.06 -16.19 -14.93
CA ILE A 40 -1.61 -16.67 -13.61
C ILE A 40 -0.41 -15.86 -13.10
N PRO A 41 0.73 -15.77 -13.83
CA PRO A 41 1.85 -14.97 -13.34
C PRO A 41 1.50 -13.48 -13.22
N PHE A 42 0.64 -12.96 -14.09
CA PHE A 42 0.13 -11.59 -13.96
C PHE A 42 -0.63 -11.38 -12.64
N LEU A 43 -1.55 -12.27 -12.27
CA LEU A 43 -2.29 -12.18 -11.00
C LEU A 43 -1.37 -12.30 -9.78
N LEU A 44 -0.37 -13.20 -9.84
CA LEU A 44 0.61 -13.35 -8.77
C LEU A 44 1.47 -12.09 -8.61
N LEU A 45 1.96 -11.53 -9.72
CA LEU A 45 2.74 -10.30 -9.72
C LEU A 45 1.91 -9.12 -9.24
N HIS A 46 0.66 -9.01 -9.70
CA HIS A 46 -0.26 -7.97 -9.28
C HIS A 46 -0.48 -8.03 -7.76
N SER A 47 -0.82 -9.21 -7.22
CA SER A 47 -0.99 -9.42 -5.77
C SER A 47 0.27 -9.11 -4.97
N LEU A 48 1.44 -9.50 -5.50
CA LEU A 48 2.73 -9.18 -4.87
C LEU A 48 2.93 -7.66 -4.75
N VAL A 49 2.73 -6.93 -5.85
CA VAL A 49 2.99 -5.48 -5.90
C VAL A 49 1.90 -4.67 -5.18
N SER A 50 0.63 -5.03 -5.33
CA SER A 50 -0.49 -4.27 -4.76
C SER A 50 -0.71 -4.51 -3.28
N PHE A 51 -0.25 -5.65 -2.76
CA PHE A 51 -0.56 -6.06 -1.39
C PHE A 51 0.69 -6.46 -0.61
N ALA A 52 1.37 -7.54 -0.97
CA ALA A 52 2.43 -8.09 -0.12
C ALA A 52 3.64 -7.14 0.03
N LEU A 53 4.03 -6.44 -1.04
CA LEU A 53 5.18 -5.56 -1.07
C LEU A 53 5.01 -4.31 -0.17
N PRO A 54 3.88 -3.57 -0.19
CA PRO A 54 3.58 -2.52 0.79
C PRO A 54 3.71 -3.00 2.25
N TYR A 55 3.16 -4.17 2.59
CA TYR A 55 3.25 -4.71 3.95
C TYR A 55 4.67 -5.14 4.35
N ILE A 56 5.48 -5.62 3.40
CA ILE A 56 6.89 -5.92 3.64
C ILE A 56 7.66 -4.63 3.90
N PHE A 57 7.43 -3.57 3.11
CA PHE A 57 8.12 -2.30 3.26
C PHE A 57 7.79 -1.61 4.59
N ILE A 58 6.53 -1.57 4.99
CA ILE A 58 6.17 -1.03 6.31
C ILE A 58 6.76 -1.88 7.44
N THR A 59 6.81 -3.21 7.29
CA THR A 59 7.45 -4.11 8.27
C THR A 59 8.96 -3.85 8.38
N ILE A 60 9.62 -3.57 7.25
CA ILE A 60 11.05 -3.22 7.23
C ILE A 60 11.29 -1.83 7.84
N SER A 61 10.42 -0.85 7.55
CA SER A 61 10.56 0.50 8.11
C SER A 61 10.45 0.48 9.63
N LEU A 62 9.57 -0.35 10.20
CA LEU A 62 9.45 -0.55 11.66
C LEU A 62 10.72 -1.09 12.34
N ASN A 63 11.71 -1.61 11.60
CA ASN A 63 13.00 -1.97 12.17
C ASN A 63 14.01 -0.80 12.21
N HIS A 64 13.70 0.31 11.55
CA HIS A 64 14.60 1.47 11.38
C HIS A 64 14.03 2.78 11.91
N MET A 65 12.72 2.84 12.20
CA MET A 65 12.03 4.01 12.75
C MET A 65 10.86 3.57 13.64
N ASP A 66 10.42 4.45 14.53
CA ASP A 66 9.27 4.21 15.39
C ASP A 66 7.98 3.99 14.60
N ALA A 67 7.06 3.22 15.20
CA ALA A 67 5.78 2.89 14.58
C ALA A 67 4.95 4.13 14.24
N GLY A 68 4.97 5.16 15.10
CA GLY A 68 4.30 6.44 14.84
C GLY A 68 4.83 7.08 13.56
N THR A 69 6.15 7.28 13.47
CA THR A 69 6.81 7.87 12.30
C THR A 69 6.57 7.06 11.01
N ALA A 70 6.67 5.73 11.07
CA ALA A 70 6.42 4.86 9.92
C ALA A 70 5.00 5.03 9.35
N VAL A 71 3.99 5.05 10.23
CA VAL A 71 2.58 5.17 9.84
C VAL A 71 2.26 6.57 9.31
N ILE A 72 2.84 7.61 9.92
CA ILE A 72 2.70 8.99 9.43
C ILE A 72 3.26 9.10 8.01
N LEU A 73 4.48 8.61 7.77
CA LEU A 73 5.09 8.64 6.44
C LEU A 73 4.31 7.80 5.42
N SER A 74 3.78 6.64 5.84
CA SER A 74 2.91 5.81 4.99
C SER A 74 1.63 6.53 4.56
N SER A 75 1.15 7.50 5.34
CA SER A 75 -0.03 8.31 4.98
C SER A 75 0.23 9.30 3.83
N GLY A 76 1.45 9.33 3.28
CA GLY A 76 1.81 10.04 2.05
C GLY A 76 1.20 9.48 0.77
N GLU A 77 0.35 8.45 0.85
CA GLU A 77 -0.39 7.86 -0.28
C GLU A 77 -1.03 8.88 -1.24
N PRO A 78 -1.66 10.00 -0.80
CA PRO A 78 -2.24 10.98 -1.72
C PRO A 78 -1.21 11.64 -2.64
N ILE A 79 0.03 11.82 -2.16
CA ILE A 79 1.14 12.39 -2.93
C ILE A 79 1.56 11.39 -4.01
N ALA A 80 1.70 10.12 -3.63
CA ALA A 80 2.04 9.05 -4.55
C ALA A 80 0.93 8.83 -5.60
N ALA A 81 -0.34 8.87 -5.18
CA ALA A 81 -1.49 8.73 -6.06
C ALA A 81 -1.51 9.82 -7.14
N LEU A 82 -1.28 11.09 -6.76
CA LEU A 82 -1.19 12.19 -7.73
C LEU A 82 -0.02 12.00 -8.69
N ALA A 83 1.16 11.65 -8.16
CA ALA A 83 2.36 11.44 -8.98
C ALA A 83 2.17 10.28 -9.98
N PHE A 84 1.62 9.16 -9.54
CA PHE A 84 1.36 8.01 -10.40
C PHE A 84 0.22 8.26 -11.39
N GLY A 85 -0.81 9.01 -10.99
CA GLY A 85 -1.85 9.53 -11.90
C GLY A 85 -1.25 10.31 -13.07
N MET A 86 -0.36 11.26 -12.76
CA MET A 86 0.33 12.06 -13.78
C MET A 86 1.28 11.23 -14.65
N ILE A 87 2.06 10.31 -14.07
CA ILE A 87 3.10 9.57 -14.80
C ILE A 87 2.52 8.44 -15.66
N PHE A 88 1.64 7.61 -15.07
CA PHE A 88 1.16 6.39 -15.73
C PHE A 88 -0.13 6.60 -16.51
N TYR A 89 -1.01 7.47 -16.02
CA TYR A 89 -2.31 7.74 -16.64
C TYR A 89 -2.34 9.06 -17.44
N LEU A 90 -1.24 9.83 -17.41
CA LEU A 90 -1.11 11.13 -18.07
C LEU A 90 -2.24 12.11 -17.68
N GLU A 91 -2.73 11.97 -16.44
CA GLU A 91 -3.79 12.82 -15.91
C GLU A 91 -3.25 14.25 -15.72
N MET A 92 -3.96 15.24 -16.26
CA MET A 92 -3.68 16.65 -16.00
C MET A 92 -4.15 16.99 -14.58
N PRO A 93 -3.25 17.33 -13.65
CA PRO A 93 -3.62 17.60 -12.27
C PRO A 93 -4.48 18.86 -12.20
N THR A 94 -5.67 18.74 -11.61
CA THR A 94 -6.50 19.92 -11.37
C THR A 94 -5.92 20.78 -10.25
N ILE A 95 -6.26 22.08 -10.24
CA ILE A 95 -5.83 23.01 -9.18
C ILE A 95 -6.23 22.46 -7.80
N LEU A 96 -7.43 21.87 -7.69
CA LEU A 96 -7.92 21.31 -6.44
C LEU A 96 -7.08 20.11 -5.96
N MET A 97 -6.65 19.23 -6.88
CA MET A 97 -5.77 18.11 -6.55
C MET A 97 -4.41 18.59 -6.02
N VAL A 98 -3.84 19.62 -6.65
CA VAL A 98 -2.58 20.22 -6.21
C VAL A 98 -2.73 20.86 -4.83
N CYS A 99 -3.79 21.64 -4.60
CA CYS A 99 -4.08 22.21 -3.28
C CYS A 99 -4.26 21.13 -2.21
N GLY A 100 -4.98 20.05 -2.52
CA GLY A 100 -5.15 18.91 -1.62
C GLY A 100 -3.81 18.29 -1.22
N VAL A 101 -2.94 18.03 -2.18
CA VAL A 101 -1.60 17.48 -1.91
C VAL A 101 -0.73 18.44 -1.08
N ILE A 102 -0.78 19.75 -1.33
CA ILE A 102 -0.07 20.74 -0.50
C ILE A 102 -0.52 20.66 0.96
N ILE A 103 -1.83 20.57 1.20
CA ILE A 103 -2.40 20.45 2.55
C ILE A 103 -1.96 19.13 3.18
N THR A 104 -2.01 18.02 2.45
CA THR A 104 -1.53 16.71 2.93
C THR A 104 -0.05 16.78 3.33
N ILE A 105 0.82 17.35 2.50
CA ILE A 105 2.25 17.50 2.81
C ILE A 105 2.45 18.33 4.08
N ALA A 106 1.73 19.45 4.21
CA ALA A 106 1.81 20.30 5.41
C ALA A 106 1.38 19.54 6.68
N ALA A 107 0.29 18.78 6.61
CA ALA A 107 -0.19 17.95 7.72
C ALA A 107 0.82 16.87 8.11
N LEU A 108 1.41 16.18 7.12
CA LEU A 108 2.43 15.17 7.36
C LEU A 108 3.68 15.75 8.02
N ILE A 109 4.14 16.93 7.59
CA ILE A 109 5.28 17.62 8.22
C ILE A 109 4.97 17.95 9.68
N LEU A 110 3.79 18.51 9.96
CA LEU A 110 3.38 18.86 11.32
C LEU A 110 3.32 17.62 12.21
N LEU A 111 2.70 16.55 11.73
CA LEU A 111 2.53 15.30 12.48
C LEU A 111 3.86 14.56 12.67
N SER A 112 4.73 14.55 11.67
CA SER A 112 6.06 13.93 11.75
C SER A 112 6.94 14.64 12.79
N ARG A 113 6.83 15.97 12.89
CA ARG A 113 7.55 16.75 13.91
C ARG A 113 7.01 16.53 15.32
N SER A 114 5.69 16.37 15.46
CA SER A 114 5.09 16.00 16.76
C SER A 114 5.63 14.66 17.23
N SER A 115 5.59 13.65 16.36
CA SER A 115 6.09 12.30 16.69
C SER A 115 7.58 12.29 17.03
N ALA A 116 8.39 13.15 16.39
CA ALA A 116 9.82 13.26 16.69
C ALA A 116 10.13 13.99 18.01
N ASN A 117 9.21 14.81 18.52
CA ASN A 117 9.37 15.50 19.81
C ASN A 117 8.92 14.62 21.00
N GLU A 118 8.12 13.58 20.75
CA GLU A 118 7.64 12.63 21.76
C GLU A 118 8.56 11.41 21.95
N ALA A 119 9.51 11.20 21.03
CA ALA A 119 10.53 10.14 21.07
C ALA A 119 11.83 10.61 21.73
#